data_AF-K6YX19-F1
#
_entry.id   AF-K6YX19-F1
#
_cell.length_a   1.000
_cell.length_b   1.000
_cell.length_c   1.000
_cell.angle_alpha   90.00
_cell.angle_beta   90.00
_cell.angle_gamma   90.00
#
_symmetry.space_group_name_H-M   'P 1'
#
loop_
_entity.id
_entity.type
_entity.pdbx_description
1 polymer ?
#
loop_
_entity_poly.entity_id
_entity_poly.type
_entity_poly.pdbx_seq_one_letter_code
_entity_poly.pdbx_strand_id
1 'polypeptide(L)'
;MRRIEVLLNEYGHSHTNKLNILIHAIAVPAIYFVTLGLLWSIPRPELLMHFDVTWAHIAVIPMLVYYFRLSGPIGAAMTLLSVVSLYGIMLIESSIYEVWIVCLAIFVVMWILQFVGHKIEGKSPSFLKDVQFLLVGPAWWWVHWLKRMNIAY
;
A
#
# COMPACT_ATOMS: atom_id res chain seq x y z
N MET A 1 -15.95 19.75 1.13
CA MET A 1 -15.44 18.39 0.85
C MET A 1 -14.29 18.11 1.78
N ARG A 2 -14.27 16.95 2.42
CA ARG A 2 -13.15 16.54 3.29
C ARG A 2 -11.94 16.24 2.41
N ARG A 3 -10.73 16.44 2.94
CA ARG A 3 -9.47 16.22 2.19
C ARG A 3 -9.42 14.84 1.52
N ILE A 4 -9.87 13.81 2.24
CA ILE A 4 -9.91 12.44 1.71
C ILE A 4 -10.82 12.29 0.49
N GLU A 5 -11.96 12.97 0.44
CA GLU A 5 -12.88 12.92 -0.71
C GLU A 5 -12.24 13.54 -1.95
N VAL A 6 -11.50 14.64 -1.79
CA VAL A 6 -10.77 15.29 -2.88
C VAL A 6 -9.71 14.35 -3.46
N LEU A 7 -8.87 13.76 -2.59
CA LEU A 7 -7.82 12.82 -3.00
C LEU A 7 -8.38 11.59 -3.71
N LEU A 8 -9.44 10.99 -3.16
CA LEU A 8 -10.07 9.81 -3.75
C LEU A 8 -10.77 10.10 -5.07
N ASN A 9 -11.42 11.27 -5.18
CA ASN A 9 -12.03 11.70 -6.42
C ASN A 9 -10.96 11.92 -7.49
N GLU A 10 -9.88 12.66 -7.18
CA GLU A 10 -8.79 12.89 -8.13
C GLU A 10 -8.13 11.57 -8.58
N TYR A 11 -7.87 10.66 -7.64
CA TYR A 11 -7.36 9.33 -7.97
C TYR A 11 -8.34 8.53 -8.85
N GLY A 12 -9.66 8.64 -8.61
CA GLY A 12 -10.68 7.99 -9.42
C GLY A 12 -10.74 8.49 -10.88
N HIS A 13 -10.40 9.75 -11.14
CA HIS A 13 -10.40 10.29 -12.52
C HIS A 13 -9.38 9.59 -13.42
N SER A 14 -8.31 9.03 -12.87
CA SER A 14 -7.31 8.27 -13.63
C SER A 14 -7.57 6.75 -13.64
N HIS A 15 -8.70 6.28 -13.11
CA HIS A 15 -9.03 4.86 -12.99
C HIS A 15 -10.50 4.63 -13.31
N THR A 16 -10.85 4.68 -14.60
CA THR A 16 -12.22 4.48 -15.08
C THR A 16 -12.42 3.16 -15.83
N ASN A 17 -11.36 2.61 -16.43
CA ASN A 17 -11.41 1.34 -17.12
C ASN A 17 -11.49 0.17 -16.12
N LYS A 18 -12.46 -0.73 -16.30
CA LYS A 18 -12.69 -1.86 -15.38
C LYS A 18 -11.48 -2.78 -15.23
N LEU A 19 -10.74 -3.04 -16.31
CA LEU A 19 -9.55 -3.88 -16.29
C LEU A 19 -8.40 -3.18 -15.54
N ASN A 20 -8.20 -1.89 -15.77
CA ASN A 20 -7.23 -1.10 -15.03
C ASN A 20 -7.54 -1.09 -13.52
N ILE A 21 -8.80 -0.87 -13.15
CA ILE A 21 -9.27 -0.95 -11.76
C ILE A 21 -8.99 -2.32 -11.15
N LEU A 22 -9.28 -3.42 -11.87
CA LEU A 22 -9.03 -4.78 -11.37
C LEU A 22 -7.54 -5.05 -11.15
N ILE A 23 -6.69 -4.65 -12.11
CA ILE A 23 -5.24 -4.76 -11.99
C ILE A 23 -4.76 -4.02 -10.75
N HIS A 24 -5.19 -2.78 -10.57
CA HIS A 24 -4.82 -1.96 -9.41
C HIS A 24 -5.35 -2.54 -8.10
N ALA A 25 -6.53 -3.14 -8.10
CA ALA A 25 -7.11 -3.75 -6.91
C ALA A 25 -6.28 -4.92 -6.36
N ILE A 26 -5.46 -5.57 -7.21
CA ILE A 26 -4.53 -6.63 -6.82
C ILE A 26 -3.14 -6.04 -6.57
N ALA A 27 -2.64 -5.24 -7.52
CA ALA A 27 -1.27 -4.76 -7.50
C ALA A 27 -1.00 -3.78 -6.35
N VAL A 28 -1.95 -2.90 -6.01
CA VAL A 28 -1.75 -1.89 -4.96
C VAL A 28 -1.54 -2.51 -3.56
N PRO A 29 -2.41 -3.40 -3.03
CA PRO A 29 -2.16 -4.04 -1.74
C PRO A 29 -0.92 -4.94 -1.77
N ALA A 30 -0.63 -5.59 -2.90
CA ALA A 30 0.58 -6.39 -3.05
C ALA A 30 1.86 -5.53 -3.02
N ILE A 31 1.88 -4.39 -3.71
CA ILE A 31 3.00 -3.43 -3.69
C ILE A 31 3.19 -2.87 -2.29
N TYR A 32 2.10 -2.54 -1.59
CA TYR A 32 2.15 -2.13 -0.19
C TYR A 32 2.84 -3.18 0.68
N PHE A 33 2.38 -4.43 0.60
CA PHE A 33 2.94 -5.56 1.34
C PHE A 33 4.45 -5.72 1.10
N VAL A 34 4.85 -5.81 -0.16
CA VAL A 34 6.26 -6.06 -0.50
C VAL A 34 7.14 -4.84 -0.27
N THR A 35 6.61 -3.61 -0.30
CA THR A 35 7.37 -2.42 0.08
C THR A 35 7.75 -2.48 1.56
N LEU A 36 6.82 -2.90 2.43
CA LEU A 36 7.14 -3.17 3.83
C LEU A 36 8.15 -4.31 3.96
N GLY A 37 8.04 -5.37 3.15
CA GLY A 37 9.01 -6.48 3.17
C GLY A 37 10.41 -6.06 2.72
N LEU A 38 10.52 -5.19 1.70
CA LEU A 38 11.80 -4.64 1.28
C LEU A 38 12.43 -3.77 2.37
N LEU A 39 11.63 -2.94 3.05
CA LEU A 39 12.09 -2.17 4.21
C LEU A 39 12.50 -3.08 5.38
N TRP A 40 11.74 -4.16 5.61
CA TRP A 40 12.05 -5.15 6.64
C TRP A 40 13.45 -5.75 6.45
N SER A 41 13.82 -6.03 5.21
CA SER A 41 15.11 -6.65 4.87
C SER A 41 16.32 -5.70 4.86
N ILE A 42 16.14 -4.40 5.08
CA ILE A 42 17.27 -3.46 5.14
C ILE A 42 18.09 -3.75 6.42
N PRO A 43 19.43 -3.89 6.32
CA PRO A 43 20.30 -4.05 7.48
C PRO A 43 20.03 -2.97 8.54
N ARG A 44 19.91 -3.40 9.80
CA ARG A 44 19.53 -2.54 10.92
C ARG A 44 20.67 -2.39 11.93
N PRO A 45 20.89 -1.19 12.51
CA PRO A 45 21.90 -0.98 13.54
C PRO A 45 21.58 -1.75 14.82
N GLU A 46 22.58 -1.96 15.67
CA GLU A 46 22.46 -2.76 16.91
C GLU A 46 21.30 -2.32 17.82
N LEU A 47 21.07 -1.00 17.92
CA LEU A 47 19.94 -0.46 18.68
C LEU A 47 18.60 -1.02 18.20
N LEU A 48 18.37 -1.08 16.88
CA LEU A 48 17.12 -1.62 16.33
C LEU A 48 17.03 -3.14 16.47
N MET A 49 18.16 -3.85 16.38
CA MET A 49 18.22 -5.28 16.66
C MET A 49 17.85 -5.59 18.11
N HIS A 50 18.34 -4.79 19.07
CA HIS A 50 18.07 -4.97 20.49
C HIS A 50 16.57 -4.91 20.84
N PHE A 51 15.82 -4.03 20.17
CA PHE A 51 14.37 -3.90 20.37
C PHE A 51 13.52 -4.75 19.41
N ASP A 52 14.17 -5.56 18.57
CA ASP A 52 13.55 -6.28 17.45
C ASP A 52 12.66 -5.39 16.55
N VAL A 53 13.12 -4.16 16.30
CA VAL A 53 12.46 -3.20 15.42
C VAL A 53 13.13 -3.23 14.05
N THR A 54 12.33 -3.21 12.98
CA THR A 54 12.83 -3.09 11.59
C THR A 54 12.47 -1.74 11.00
N TRP A 55 13.06 -1.37 9.87
CA TRP A 55 12.69 -0.14 9.16
C TRP A 55 11.23 -0.12 8.70
N ALA A 56 10.63 -1.29 8.45
CA ALA A 56 9.20 -1.42 8.15
C ALA A 56 8.33 -0.93 9.32
N HIS A 57 8.66 -1.34 10.55
CA HIS A 57 7.95 -0.90 11.76
C HIS A 57 8.01 0.62 11.91
N ILE A 58 9.19 1.21 11.71
CA ILE A 58 9.41 2.65 11.79
C ILE A 58 8.59 3.38 10.71
N ALA A 59 8.58 2.86 9.47
CA ALA A 59 7.89 3.49 8.34
C ALA A 59 6.36 3.44 8.47
N VAL A 60 5.80 2.40 9.09
CA VAL A 60 4.34 2.27 9.30
C VAL A 60 3.81 3.36 10.23
N ILE A 61 4.58 3.83 11.21
CA ILE A 61 4.13 4.84 12.19
C ILE A 61 3.68 6.16 11.52
N PRO A 62 4.55 6.90 10.80
CA PRO A 62 4.14 8.16 10.16
C PRO A 62 3.07 7.93 9.09
N MET A 63 3.06 6.76 8.46
CA MET A 63 2.05 6.39 7.46
C MET A 63 0.67 6.20 8.08
N LEU A 64 0.55 5.51 9.22
CA LEU A 64 -0.70 5.38 9.95
C LEU A 64 -1.16 6.74 10.51
N VAL A 65 -0.23 7.56 11.01
CA VAL A 65 -0.55 8.95 11.40
C VAL A 65 -1.18 9.72 10.24
N TYR A 66 -0.62 9.59 9.03
CA TYR A 66 -1.21 10.18 7.82
C TYR A 66 -2.63 9.67 7.56
N TYR A 67 -2.88 8.36 7.61
CA TYR A 67 -4.20 7.80 7.35
C TYR A 67 -5.24 8.17 8.41
N PHE A 68 -4.89 8.12 9.69
CA PHE A 68 -5.79 8.55 10.77
C PHE A 68 -6.10 10.06 10.70
N ARG A 69 -5.17 10.89 10.20
CA ARG A 69 -5.44 12.31 9.91
C ARG A 69 -6.39 12.52 8.74
N LEU A 70 -6.46 11.59 7.79
CA LEU A 70 -7.43 11.64 6.70
C LEU A 70 -8.83 11.18 7.15
N SER A 71 -8.89 10.06 7.89
CA SER A 71 -10.14 9.45 8.35
C SER A 71 -9.86 8.33 9.36
N GLY A 72 -10.62 8.28 10.45
CA GLY A 72 -10.52 7.24 11.47
C GLY A 72 -10.70 5.82 10.91
N PRO A 73 -11.80 5.53 10.18
CA PRO A 73 -12.01 4.23 9.54
C PRO A 73 -10.95 3.83 8.53
N ILE A 74 -10.40 4.78 7.76
CA ILE A 74 -9.31 4.48 6.81
C ILE A 74 -8.01 4.20 7.57
N GLY A 75 -7.72 4.94 8.64
CA GLY A 75 -6.62 4.64 9.55
C GLY A 75 -6.72 3.23 10.14
N ALA A 76 -7.92 2.83 10.60
CA ALA A 76 -8.17 1.49 11.11
C ALA A 76 -7.98 0.41 10.03
N ALA A 77 -8.50 0.64 8.82
CA ALA A 77 -8.36 -0.28 7.69
C ALA A 77 -6.90 -0.45 7.24
N MET A 78 -6.13 0.66 7.18
CA MET A 78 -4.70 0.62 6.89
C MET A 78 -3.88 0.02 8.02
N THR A 79 -4.32 0.14 9.28
CA THR A 79 -3.73 -0.58 10.42
C THR A 79 -3.88 -2.08 10.23
N LEU A 80 -5.09 -2.55 9.89
CA LEU A 80 -5.34 -3.96 9.60
C LEU A 80 -4.46 -4.46 8.45
N LEU A 81 -4.40 -3.72 7.33
CA LEU A 81 -3.53 -4.09 6.20
C LEU A 81 -2.05 -4.15 6.60
N SER A 82 -1.59 -3.22 7.44
CA SER A 82 -0.20 -3.20 7.94
C SER A 82 0.10 -4.39 8.83
N VAL A 83 -0.80 -4.73 9.78
CA VAL A 83 -0.64 -5.89 10.66
C VAL A 83 -0.60 -7.18 9.86
N VAL A 84 -1.54 -7.37 8.92
CA VAL A 84 -1.56 -8.54 8.03
C VAL A 84 -0.28 -8.61 7.20
N SER A 85 0.23 -7.46 6.73
CA SER A 85 1.45 -7.42 5.94
C SER A 85 2.69 -7.79 6.74
N LEU A 86 2.88 -7.18 7.91
CA LEU A 86 4.00 -7.50 8.79
C LEU A 86 3.97 -8.96 9.22
N TYR A 87 2.78 -9.49 9.55
CA TYR A 87 2.64 -10.90 9.86
C TYR A 87 3.00 -11.81 8.67
N GLY A 88 2.53 -11.49 7.46
CA GLY A 88 2.90 -12.25 6.26
C GLY A 88 4.40 -12.19 5.96
N ILE A 89 5.07 -11.06 6.22
CA ILE A 89 6.52 -10.93 6.09
C ILE A 89 7.24 -11.82 7.11
N MET A 90 6.79 -11.85 8.37
CA MET A 90 7.35 -12.75 9.40
C MET A 90 7.22 -14.23 9.00
N LEU A 91 6.10 -14.61 8.35
CA LEU A 91 5.95 -15.98 7.83
C LEU A 91 6.98 -16.29 6.73
N ILE A 92 7.26 -15.35 5.83
CA ILE A 92 8.30 -15.52 4.81
C ILE A 92 9.68 -15.60 5.47
N GLU A 93 9.98 -14.75 6.44
CA GLU A 93 11.24 -14.76 7.19
C GLU A 93 11.48 -16.08 7.91
N SER A 94 10.41 -16.70 8.43
CA SER A 94 10.48 -18.03 9.08
C SER A 94 10.59 -19.20 8.11
N SER A 95 10.55 -18.94 6.79
CA SER A 95 10.61 -19.96 5.75
C SER A 95 12.04 -20.16 5.22
N ILE A 96 12.19 -20.98 4.17
CA ILE A 96 13.47 -21.17 3.48
C ILE A 96 13.82 -20.04 2.49
N TYR A 97 12.91 -19.08 2.28
CA TYR A 97 13.07 -18.02 1.30
C TYR A 97 13.53 -16.70 1.93
N GLU A 98 14.48 -16.05 1.28
CA GLU A 98 14.90 -14.69 1.61
C GLU A 98 13.77 -13.68 1.33
N VAL A 99 13.33 -12.95 2.37
CA VAL A 99 12.23 -11.98 2.29
C VAL A 99 12.44 -10.98 1.15
N TRP A 100 13.65 -10.42 1.03
CA TRP A 100 13.95 -9.40 0.03
C TRP A 100 13.82 -9.93 -1.41
N ILE A 101 14.18 -11.20 -1.66
CA ILE A 101 14.08 -11.80 -3.00
C ILE A 101 12.61 -11.96 -3.38
N VAL A 102 11.82 -12.54 -2.48
CA VAL A 102 10.38 -12.74 -2.69
C VAL A 102 9.68 -11.40 -2.91
N CYS A 103 9.94 -10.44 -2.03
CA CYS A 103 9.34 -9.11 -2.11
C CYS A 103 9.79 -8.34 -3.35
N LEU A 104 11.07 -8.39 -3.74
CA LEU A 104 11.57 -7.71 -4.94
C LEU A 104 10.95 -8.29 -6.21
N ALA A 105 10.87 -9.62 -6.32
CA ALA A 105 10.26 -10.29 -7.47
C ALA A 105 8.80 -9.86 -7.64
N ILE A 106 8.01 -9.94 -6.57
CA ILE A 106 6.60 -9.52 -6.59
C ILE A 106 6.47 -8.01 -6.84
N PHE A 107 7.33 -7.17 -6.24
CA PHE A 107 7.34 -5.73 -6.46
C PHE A 107 7.49 -5.38 -7.94
N VAL A 108 8.48 -5.97 -8.62
CA VAL A 108 8.72 -5.75 -10.05
C VAL A 108 7.51 -6.19 -10.88
N VAL A 109 6.98 -7.41 -10.64
CA VAL A 109 5.83 -7.92 -11.39
C VAL A 109 4.59 -7.04 -11.20
N MET A 110 4.28 -6.66 -9.95
CA MET A 110 3.10 -5.84 -9.66
C MET A 110 3.22 -4.42 -10.23
N TRP A 111 4.41 -3.83 -10.23
CA TRP A 111 4.63 -2.53 -10.89
C TRP A 111 4.47 -2.61 -12.40
N ILE A 112 5.01 -3.66 -13.04
CA ILE A 112 4.78 -3.91 -14.47
C ILE A 112 3.28 -4.00 -14.76
N LEU A 113 2.54 -4.76 -13.94
CA LEU A 113 1.08 -4.86 -14.07
C LEU A 113 0.40 -3.49 -13.91
N GLN A 114 0.75 -2.68 -12.91
CA GLN A 114 0.20 -1.33 -12.77
C GLN A 114 0.46 -0.46 -14.01
N PHE A 115 1.67 -0.50 -14.58
CA PHE A 115 1.97 0.26 -15.79
C PHE A 115 1.18 -0.24 -17.01
N VAL A 116 0.96 -1.55 -17.12
CA VAL A 116 0.08 -2.13 -18.15
C VAL A 116 -1.35 -1.64 -17.96
N GLY A 117 -1.86 -1.61 -16.72
CA GLY A 117 -3.17 -1.04 -16.39
C GLY A 117 -3.32 0.41 -16.85
N HIS A 118 -2.33 1.25 -16.53
CA HIS A 118 -2.31 2.65 -16.96
C HIS A 118 -2.19 2.82 -18.48
N LYS A 119 -1.44 1.95 -19.16
CA LYS A 119 -1.38 1.94 -20.63
C LYS A 119 -2.75 1.64 -21.25
N ILE A 120 -3.53 0.74 -20.66
CA ILE A 120 -4.90 0.41 -21.09
C ILE A 120 -5.86 1.58 -20.80
N GLU A 121 -5.69 2.26 -19.66
CA GLU A 121 -6.47 3.44 -19.31
C GLU A 121 -6.19 4.64 -20.22
N GLY A 122 -4.98 4.74 -20.78
CA GLY A 122 -4.54 5.88 -21.59
C GLY A 122 -4.24 7.15 -20.77
N LYS A 123 -4.20 7.05 -19.44
CA LYS A 123 -3.86 8.14 -18.51
C LYS A 123 -2.61 7.78 -17.72
N SER A 124 -1.74 8.77 -17.55
CA SER A 124 -0.51 8.63 -16.76
C SER A 124 -0.83 8.28 -15.29
N PRO A 125 0.05 7.52 -14.60
CA PRO A 125 -0.08 7.26 -13.18
C PRO A 125 -0.13 8.53 -12.33
N SER A 126 -1.07 8.60 -11.38
CA SER A 126 -1.28 9.79 -10.55
C SER A 126 -0.08 10.14 -9.68
N PHE A 127 0.72 9.15 -9.28
CA PHE A 127 1.92 9.41 -8.48
C PHE A 127 3.02 10.17 -9.21
N LEU A 128 2.99 10.21 -10.56
CA LEU A 128 3.90 11.05 -11.34
C LEU A 128 3.57 12.54 -11.19
N LYS A 129 2.32 12.88 -10.86
CA LYS A 129 1.91 14.25 -10.54
C LYS A 129 2.27 14.59 -9.10
N ASP A 130 1.98 13.66 -8.19
CA ASP A 130 2.26 13.83 -6.77
C ASP A 130 2.47 12.47 -6.09
N VAL A 131 3.64 12.28 -5.50
CA VAL A 131 4.04 11.04 -4.81
C VAL A 131 3.06 10.64 -3.71
N GLN A 132 2.28 11.59 -3.14
CA GLN A 132 1.23 11.27 -2.17
C GLN A 132 0.20 10.26 -2.70
N PHE A 133 0.00 10.17 -4.02
CA PHE A 133 -0.93 9.21 -4.62
C PHE A 133 -0.49 7.75 -4.46
N LEU A 134 0.78 7.48 -4.14
CA LEU A 134 1.21 6.14 -3.70
C LEU A 134 0.52 5.73 -2.39
N LEU A 135 0.26 6.69 -1.49
CA LEU A 135 -0.46 6.45 -0.24
C LEU A 135 -1.98 6.46 -0.44
N VAL A 136 -2.49 7.20 -1.42
CA VAL A 136 -3.93 7.26 -1.71
C VAL A 136 -4.43 5.95 -2.32
N GLY A 137 -3.64 5.28 -3.17
CA GLY A 137 -4.02 4.01 -3.80
C GLY A 137 -4.51 2.94 -2.82
N PRO A 138 -3.72 2.57 -1.78
CA PRO A 138 -4.14 1.60 -0.77
C PRO A 138 -5.42 1.99 -0.02
N ALA A 139 -5.59 3.30 0.27
CA ALA A 139 -6.81 3.78 0.91
C ALA A 139 -8.03 3.67 -0.03
N TRP A 140 -7.86 3.97 -1.32
CA TRP A 140 -8.91 3.86 -2.34
C TRP A 140 -9.42 2.42 -2.49
N TRP A 141 -8.56 1.42 -2.32
CA TRP A 141 -8.96 0.01 -2.25
C TRP A 141 -9.94 -0.25 -1.09
N TRP A 142 -9.64 0.24 0.12
CA TRP A 142 -10.50 0.08 1.29
C TRP A 142 -11.84 0.79 1.19
N VAL A 143 -11.89 1.95 0.52
CA VAL A 143 -13.13 2.73 0.35
C VAL A 143 -14.24 1.91 -0.29
N HIS A 144 -13.92 1.01 -1.22
CA HIS A 144 -14.92 0.13 -1.84
C HIS A 144 -15.57 -0.80 -0.81
N TRP A 145 -14.80 -1.30 0.15
CA TRP A 145 -15.29 -2.16 1.23
C TRP A 145 -16.06 -1.37 2.28
N LEU A 146 -15.53 -0.22 2.71
CA LEU A 146 -16.19 0.64 3.70
C LEU A 146 -17.58 1.11 3.21
N LYS A 147 -17.69 1.50 1.94
CA LYS A 147 -18.99 1.81 1.32
C LYS A 147 -19.96 0.64 1.34
N ARG A 148 -19.49 -0.58 1.03
CA ARG A 148 -20.32 -1.80 1.09
C ARG A 148 -20.78 -2.14 2.50
N MET A 149 -20.00 -1.79 3.52
CA MET A 149 -20.32 -1.99 4.93
C MET A 149 -21.11 -0.82 5.55
N ASN A 150 -21.47 0.21 4.75
CA ASN A 150 -22.13 1.42 5.23
C ASN A 150 -21.34 2.17 6.33
N ILE A 151 -20.01 2.12 6.29
CA ILE A 151 -19.13 2.84 7.22
C ILE A 151 -18.75 4.18 6.58
N ALA A 152 -19.13 5.28 7.23
CA ALA A 152 -18.70 6.62 6.83
C ALA A 152 -17.22 6.80 7.17
N TYR A 153 -16.42 7.19 6.19
CA TYR A 153 -14.98 7.41 6.32
C TYR A 153 -14.65 8.83 5.95
#